data_AF-A0A9J7A7P8-F1
#
_entry.id   AF-A0A9J7A7P8-F1
#
_cell.length_a   1.000
_cell.length_b   1.000
_cell.length_c   1.000
_cell.angle_alpha   90.00
_cell.angle_beta   90.00
_cell.angle_gamma   90.00
#
_symmetry.space_group_name_H-M   'P 1'
#
loop_
_entity.id
_entity.type
_entity.pdbx_description
1 polymer ?
#
loop_
_entity_poly.entity_id
_entity_poly.type
_entity_poly.pdbx_seq_one_letter_code
_entity_poly.pdbx_strand_id
1 'polypeptide(L)'
;MPTDTTNQHETNALRGDMFALAQTLGANEPHSSVAINAEFARISASVHRALENSATALEPGIRDYDPLLANRLEDGNLRLAALLAKLAPRFACLTKLQGASLSAERYSLYLDWNLLLAEFLVQLDFHVRLDALLPREEKVALPPMRNSVYPGLFARCRERVRQYCACQ
;
A
#
# COMPACT_ATOMS: atom_id res chain seq x y z
N MET A 1 -6.92 -18.92 -13.85
CA MET A 1 -6.01 -17.97 -13.21
C MET A 1 -6.74 -17.32 -12.04
N PRO A 2 -6.39 -17.63 -10.79
CA PRO A 2 -6.93 -16.99 -9.60
C PRO A 2 -5.83 -16.10 -8.98
N THR A 3 -5.66 -14.88 -9.47
CA THR A 3 -4.61 -13.95 -8.97
C THR A 3 -5.17 -12.65 -8.40
N ASP A 4 -6.33 -12.18 -8.87
CA ASP A 4 -6.93 -10.91 -8.40
C ASP A 4 -7.45 -10.98 -6.96
N THR A 5 -8.07 -12.10 -6.55
CA THR A 5 -8.66 -12.20 -5.21
C THR A 5 -7.62 -12.39 -4.11
N THR A 6 -6.52 -13.09 -4.41
CA THR A 6 -5.46 -13.41 -3.44
C THR A 6 -4.74 -12.16 -2.95
N ASN A 7 -4.31 -11.27 -3.86
CA ASN A 7 -3.64 -10.02 -3.50
C ASN A 7 -4.54 -9.08 -2.68
N GLN A 8 -5.84 -9.06 -2.99
CA GLN A 8 -6.79 -8.22 -2.27
C GLN A 8 -7.12 -8.78 -0.87
N HIS A 9 -7.16 -10.10 -0.70
CA HIS A 9 -7.29 -10.72 0.61
C HIS A 9 -6.05 -10.48 1.49
N GLU A 10 -4.85 -10.62 0.93
CA GLU A 10 -3.58 -10.38 1.65
C GLU A 10 -3.46 -8.93 2.11
N THR A 11 -3.81 -7.97 1.25
CA THR A 11 -3.78 -6.54 1.57
C THR A 11 -4.77 -6.18 2.69
N ASN A 12 -5.97 -6.78 2.67
CA ASN A 12 -6.97 -6.57 3.72
C ASN A 12 -6.56 -7.18 5.06
N ALA A 13 -5.93 -8.34 5.04
CA ALA A 13 -5.37 -8.96 6.25
C ALA A 13 -4.25 -8.08 6.84
N LEU A 14 -3.33 -7.59 6.01
CA LEU A 14 -2.26 -6.70 6.44
C LEU A 14 -2.80 -5.39 7.03
N ARG A 15 -3.85 -4.81 6.45
CA ARG A 15 -4.53 -3.64 7.03
C ARG A 15 -5.07 -3.97 8.42
N GLY A 16 -5.74 -5.11 8.59
CA GLY A 16 -6.25 -5.57 9.88
C GLY A 16 -5.14 -5.68 10.94
N ASP A 17 -4.02 -6.30 10.56
CA ASP A 17 -2.84 -6.45 11.41
C ASP A 17 -2.26 -5.10 11.84
N MET A 18 -2.17 -4.13 10.92
CA MET A 18 -1.65 -2.81 11.25
C MET A 18 -2.56 -2.03 12.21
N PHE A 19 -3.88 -2.15 12.05
CA PHE A 19 -4.83 -1.58 13.00
C PHE A 19 -4.78 -2.29 14.37
N ALA A 20 -4.57 -3.61 14.39
CA ALA A 20 -4.41 -4.36 15.63
C ALA A 20 -3.19 -3.86 16.42
N LEU A 21 -2.04 -3.69 15.76
CA LEU A 21 -0.85 -3.13 16.42
C LEU A 21 -1.08 -1.70 16.92
N ALA A 22 -1.83 -0.88 16.19
CA ALA A 22 -2.20 0.47 16.65
C ALA A 22 -3.01 0.42 17.95
N GLN A 23 -3.96 -0.51 18.06
CA GLN A 23 -4.74 -0.72 19.29
C GLN A 23 -3.84 -1.20 20.43
N THR A 24 -2.94 -2.15 20.19
CA THR A 24 -1.98 -2.64 21.19
C THR A 24 -1.07 -1.52 21.70
N LEU A 25 -0.60 -0.62 20.83
CA LEU A 25 0.24 0.51 21.25
C LEU A 25 -0.54 1.55 22.06
N GLY A 26 -1.82 1.78 21.71
CA GLY A 26 -2.69 2.74 22.38
C GLY A 26 -3.41 2.21 23.63
N ALA A 27 -3.39 0.91 23.88
CA ALA A 27 -4.10 0.30 25.00
C ALA A 27 -3.45 0.68 26.34
N ASN A 28 -4.28 0.99 27.35
CA ASN A 28 -3.80 1.24 28.71
C ASN A 28 -3.35 -0.04 29.43
N GLU A 29 -3.71 -1.20 28.91
CA GLU A 29 -3.35 -2.49 29.48
C GLU A 29 -1.86 -2.84 29.27
N PRO A 30 -1.27 -3.61 30.19
CA PRO A 30 0.10 -4.07 30.06
C PRO A 30 0.18 -5.14 28.97
N HIS A 31 0.67 -4.75 27.81
CA HIS A 31 1.10 -5.68 26.76
C HIS A 31 2.60 -5.93 26.85
N SER A 32 3.01 -7.16 26.54
CA SER A 32 4.43 -7.52 26.53
C SER A 32 5.17 -6.74 25.44
N SER A 33 6.19 -5.96 25.82
CA SER A 33 7.08 -5.27 24.88
C SER A 33 7.74 -6.21 23.88
N VAL A 34 8.00 -7.46 24.29
CA VAL A 34 8.55 -8.51 23.41
C VAL A 34 7.52 -8.89 22.33
N ALA A 35 6.25 -9.06 22.72
CA ALA A 35 5.18 -9.36 21.78
C ALA A 35 4.94 -8.20 20.80
N ILE A 36 4.93 -6.96 21.29
CA ILE A 36 4.81 -5.76 20.45
C ILE A 36 5.94 -5.70 19.41
N ASN A 37 7.18 -5.92 19.83
CA ASN A 37 8.33 -5.91 18.91
C ASN A 37 8.27 -7.06 17.88
N ALA A 38 7.88 -8.27 18.29
CA ALA A 38 7.70 -9.39 17.39
C ALA A 38 6.60 -9.13 16.36
N GLU A 39 5.49 -8.53 16.80
CA GLU A 39 4.37 -8.19 15.93
C GLU A 39 4.74 -7.10 14.92
N PHE A 40 5.47 -6.06 15.36
CA PHE A 40 6.04 -5.07 14.46
C PHE A 40 6.94 -5.72 13.39
N ALA A 41 7.85 -6.60 13.79
CA ALA A 41 8.75 -7.27 12.85
C ALA A 41 7.99 -8.11 11.82
N ARG A 42 6.95 -8.84 12.27
CA ARG A 42 6.07 -9.63 11.41
C ARG A 42 5.34 -8.75 10.40
N ILE A 43 4.70 -7.67 10.86
CA ILE A 43 3.97 -6.73 10.01
C ILE A 43 4.92 -6.05 9.03
N SER A 44 6.08 -5.59 9.48
CA SER A 44 7.10 -4.96 8.62
C SER A 44 7.53 -5.87 7.47
N ALA A 45 7.74 -7.16 7.73
CA ALA A 45 8.08 -8.13 6.70
C ALA A 45 6.93 -8.32 5.69
N SER A 46 5.68 -8.37 6.17
CA SER A 46 4.50 -8.44 5.30
C SER A 46 4.32 -7.19 4.45
N VAL A 47 4.57 -5.99 5.00
CA VAL A 47 4.54 -4.74 4.23
C VAL A 47 5.61 -4.77 3.15
N HIS A 48 6.88 -5.09 3.47
CA HIS A 48 7.94 -5.16 2.46
C HIS A 48 7.59 -6.10 1.30
N ARG A 49 7.10 -7.31 1.62
CA ARG A 49 6.65 -8.26 0.61
C ARG A 49 5.52 -7.69 -0.26
N ALA A 50 4.54 -7.02 0.34
CA ALA A 50 3.45 -6.40 -0.40
C ALA A 50 3.94 -5.28 -1.34
N LEU A 51 4.90 -4.46 -0.90
CA LEU A 51 5.50 -3.41 -1.73
C LEU A 51 6.31 -3.99 -2.91
N GLU A 52 7.09 -5.05 -2.67
CA GLU A 52 7.86 -5.75 -3.70
C GLU A 52 6.95 -6.42 -4.75
N ASN A 53 5.90 -7.11 -4.29
CA ASN A 53 4.91 -7.75 -5.16
C ASN A 53 4.21 -6.70 -6.04
N SER A 54 3.82 -5.58 -5.43
CA SER A 54 3.15 -4.49 -6.13
C SER A 54 4.04 -3.84 -7.18
N ALA A 55 5.30 -3.54 -6.83
CA ALA A 55 6.30 -3.06 -7.78
C ALA A 55 6.45 -4.05 -8.94
N THR A 56 6.62 -5.35 -8.67
CA THR A 56 6.80 -6.33 -9.75
C THR A 56 5.57 -6.46 -10.65
N ALA A 57 4.36 -6.34 -10.09
CA ALA A 57 3.11 -6.56 -10.82
C ALA A 57 2.64 -5.33 -11.63
N LEU A 58 2.70 -4.14 -11.04
CA LEU A 58 2.10 -2.92 -11.62
C LEU A 58 3.12 -2.05 -12.34
N GLU A 59 4.36 -2.00 -11.86
CA GLU A 59 5.36 -1.04 -12.31
C GLU A 59 5.63 -1.11 -13.82
N PRO A 60 5.83 -2.28 -14.47
CA PRO A 60 6.14 -2.33 -15.90
C PRO A 60 5.00 -1.78 -16.76
N GLY A 61 3.76 -2.19 -16.45
CA GLY A 61 2.58 -1.74 -17.19
C GLY A 61 2.32 -0.24 -16.98
N ILE A 62 2.54 0.27 -15.77
CA ILE A 62 2.37 1.69 -15.49
C ILE A 62 3.50 2.52 -16.12
N ARG A 63 4.73 2.03 -16.17
CA ARG A 63 5.85 2.76 -16.80
C ARG A 63 5.61 2.96 -18.29
N ASP A 64 5.08 1.96 -18.97
CA ASP A 64 4.69 2.06 -20.39
C ASP A 64 3.50 3.02 -20.61
N TYR A 65 2.61 3.13 -19.62
CA TYR A 65 1.46 4.03 -19.65
C TYR A 65 1.81 5.49 -19.34
N ASP A 66 2.48 5.73 -18.20
CA ASP A 66 2.93 7.02 -17.68
C ASP A 66 4.12 6.84 -16.71
N PRO A 67 5.35 7.21 -17.14
CA PRO A 67 6.55 7.13 -16.31
C PRO A 67 6.50 7.96 -15.02
N LEU A 68 5.73 9.07 -14.98
CA LEU A 68 5.61 9.88 -13.78
C LEU A 68 4.79 9.15 -12.70
N LEU A 69 3.76 8.39 -13.10
CA LEU A 69 3.00 7.55 -12.18
C LEU A 69 3.84 6.38 -11.67
N ALA A 70 4.68 5.79 -12.51
CA ALA A 70 5.62 4.75 -12.11
C ALA A 70 6.64 5.27 -11.07
N ASN A 71 7.19 6.48 -11.28
CA ASN A 71 8.08 7.09 -10.30
C ASN A 71 7.37 7.38 -8.97
N ARG A 72 6.12 7.87 -8.99
CA ARG A 72 5.34 8.09 -7.76
C ARG A 72 5.07 6.79 -7.00
N LEU A 73 4.82 5.69 -7.71
CA LEU A 73 4.65 4.37 -7.14
C LEU A 73 5.92 3.94 -6.39
N GLU A 74 7.07 4.05 -7.06
CA GLU A 74 8.38 3.75 -6.49
C GLU A 74 8.71 4.63 -5.27
N ASP A 75 8.52 5.95 -5.38
CA ASP A 75 8.74 6.90 -4.29
C ASP A 75 7.89 6.59 -3.07
N GLY A 76 6.61 6.24 -3.28
CA GLY A 76 5.71 5.83 -2.20
C GLY A 76 6.19 4.57 -1.48
N ASN A 77 6.65 3.57 -2.24
CA ASN A 77 7.18 2.32 -1.68
C ASN A 77 8.48 2.57 -0.90
N LEU A 78 9.41 3.36 -1.44
CA LEU A 78 10.65 3.75 -0.77
C LEU A 78 10.38 4.53 0.52
N ARG A 79 9.42 5.46 0.49
CA ARG A 79 9.04 6.24 1.67
C ARG A 79 8.49 5.36 2.79
N LEU A 80 7.63 4.39 2.46
CA LEU A 80 7.11 3.43 3.45
C LEU A 80 8.22 2.55 4.02
N ALA A 81 9.12 2.05 3.17
CA ALA A 81 10.27 1.27 3.60
C ALA A 81 11.18 2.06 4.55
N ALA A 82 11.43 3.34 4.25
CA ALA A 82 12.23 4.23 5.10
C ALA A 82 11.56 4.50 6.46
N LEU A 83 10.24 4.68 6.48
CA LEU A 83 9.48 4.84 7.73
C LEU A 83 9.56 3.58 8.60
N LEU A 84 9.40 2.39 8.02
CA LEU A 84 9.55 1.12 8.74
C LEU A 84 10.97 0.97 9.32
N ALA A 85 11.99 1.23 8.50
CA ALA A 85 13.39 1.17 8.94
C ALA A 85 13.68 2.16 10.09
N LYS A 86 13.08 3.35 10.07
CA LYS A 86 13.20 4.35 11.15
C LYS A 86 12.57 3.87 12.47
N LEU A 87 11.45 3.15 12.41
CA LEU A 87 10.74 2.68 13.60
C LEU A 87 11.34 1.41 14.22
N ALA A 88 11.93 0.54 13.40
CA ALA A 88 12.51 -0.72 13.85
C ALA A 88 13.41 -0.63 15.10
N PRO A 89 14.41 0.27 15.18
CA PRO A 89 15.26 0.36 16.38
C PRO A 89 14.49 0.79 17.63
N ARG A 90 13.41 1.57 17.47
CA ARG A 90 12.59 2.05 18.59
C ARG A 90 11.69 0.94 19.15
N PHE A 91 11.09 0.13 18.27
CA PHE A 91 10.38 -1.08 18.68
C PHE A 91 11.30 -2.07 19.40
N ALA A 92 12.53 -2.28 18.90
CA ALA A 92 13.51 -3.12 19.58
C ALA A 92 13.88 -2.58 20.98
N CYS A 93 13.94 -1.25 21.13
CA CYS A 93 14.26 -0.58 22.39
C CYS A 93 13.19 -0.81 23.47
N LEU A 94 11.91 -1.00 23.11
CA LEU A 94 10.82 -1.25 24.07
C LEU A 94 11.12 -2.42 25.02
N THR A 95 11.86 -3.43 24.55
CA THR A 95 12.23 -4.61 25.36
C THR A 95 13.20 -4.29 26.50
N LYS A 96 13.85 -3.11 26.46
CA LYS A 96 14.85 -2.65 27.43
C LYS A 96 14.30 -1.59 28.40
N LEU A 97 13.09 -1.09 28.15
CA LEU A 97 12.48 -0.01 28.92
C LEU A 97 11.48 -0.57 29.96
N GLN A 98 11.24 0.18 31.03
CA GLN A 98 10.31 -0.20 32.10
C GLN A 98 9.62 1.04 32.70
N GLY A 99 8.44 0.84 33.31
CA GLY A 99 7.71 1.91 34.00
C GLY A 99 7.37 3.09 33.08
N ALA A 100 7.58 4.32 33.57
CA ALA A 100 7.19 5.54 32.86
C ALA A 100 7.90 5.75 31.51
N SER A 101 9.16 5.32 31.37
CA SER A 101 9.90 5.44 30.11
C SER A 101 9.33 4.51 29.03
N LEU A 102 8.91 3.31 29.41
CA LEU A 102 8.20 2.39 28.51
C LEU A 102 6.87 2.99 28.07
N SER A 103 6.08 3.53 28.99
CA SER A 103 4.79 4.15 28.67
C SER A 103 4.93 5.33 27.71
N ALA A 104 5.93 6.20 27.94
CA ALA A 104 6.20 7.34 27.07
C ALA A 104 6.65 6.91 25.66
N GLU A 105 7.60 5.97 25.57
CA GLU A 105 8.08 5.47 24.27
C GLU A 105 6.97 4.75 23.50
N ARG A 106 6.15 3.94 24.20
CA ARG A 106 4.99 3.26 23.59
C ARG A 106 3.98 4.26 23.03
N TYR A 107 3.69 5.35 23.76
CA TYR A 107 2.80 6.40 23.27
C TYR A 107 3.37 7.16 22.07
N SER A 108 4.67 7.47 22.08
CA SER A 108 5.32 8.07 20.92
C SER A 108 5.24 7.14 19.70
N LEU A 109 5.51 5.84 19.89
CA LEU A 109 5.38 4.83 18.83
C LEU A 109 3.95 4.68 18.34
N TYR A 110 2.94 4.80 19.20
CA TYR A 110 1.54 4.85 18.79
C TYR A 110 1.29 5.98 17.78
N LEU A 111 1.78 7.19 18.05
CA LEU A 111 1.62 8.33 17.14
C LEU A 111 2.35 8.10 15.81
N ASP A 112 3.61 7.69 15.86
CA ASP A 112 4.40 7.43 14.66
C ASP A 112 3.84 6.26 13.84
N TRP A 113 3.30 5.23 14.50
CA TRP A 113 2.65 4.11 13.85
C TRP A 113 1.37 4.52 13.12
N ASN A 114 0.56 5.41 13.71
CA ASN A 114 -0.63 5.93 13.03
C ASN A 114 -0.27 6.79 11.80
N LEU A 115 0.83 7.53 11.84
CA LEU A 115 1.34 8.24 10.67
C LEU A 115 1.74 7.26 9.55
N LEU A 116 2.48 6.20 9.91
CA LEU A 116 2.85 5.14 8.96
C LEU A 116 1.62 4.45 8.38
N LEU A 117 0.63 4.13 9.21
CA LEU A 117 -0.63 3.52 8.79
C LEU A 117 -1.39 4.42 7.82
N ALA A 118 -1.46 5.73 8.08
CA ALA A 118 -2.09 6.67 7.15
C ALA A 118 -1.40 6.69 5.78
N GLU A 119 -0.06 6.77 5.76
CA GLU A 119 0.74 6.71 4.53
C GLU A 119 0.52 5.39 3.78
N PHE A 120 0.47 4.27 4.51
CA PHE A 120 0.21 2.96 3.92
C PHE A 120 -1.18 2.90 3.26
N LEU A 121 -2.22 3.44 3.92
CA LEU A 121 -3.57 3.47 3.35
C LEU A 121 -3.67 4.35 2.09
N VAL A 122 -2.98 5.49 2.07
CA VAL A 122 -2.89 6.34 0.88
C VAL A 122 -2.20 5.60 -0.26
N GLN A 123 -1.11 4.91 0.04
CA GLN A 123 -0.38 4.14 -0.96
C GLN A 123 -1.24 2.97 -1.49
N LEU A 124 -2.02 2.28 -0.64
CA LEU A 124 -2.95 1.24 -1.09
C LEU A 124 -4.03 1.78 -2.02
N ASP A 125 -4.64 2.93 -1.68
CA ASP A 125 -5.63 3.57 -2.55
C ASP A 125 -5.00 3.98 -3.89
N PHE A 126 -3.76 4.47 -3.87
CA PHE A 126 -3.01 4.76 -5.09
C PHE A 126 -2.80 3.51 -5.95
N HIS A 127 -2.39 2.38 -5.36
CA HIS A 127 -2.24 1.10 -6.07
C HIS A 127 -3.55 0.62 -6.73
N VAL A 128 -4.67 0.70 -6.01
CA VAL A 128 -5.99 0.31 -6.56
C VAL A 128 -6.35 1.17 -7.77
N ARG A 129 -6.07 2.48 -7.72
CA ARG A 129 -6.30 3.38 -8.85
C ARG A 129 -5.38 3.07 -10.03
N LEU A 130 -4.10 2.76 -9.78
CA LEU A 130 -3.16 2.36 -10.83
C LEU A 130 -3.60 1.06 -11.51
N ASP A 131 -3.99 0.03 -10.75
CA ASP A 131 -4.49 -1.23 -11.30
C ASP A 131 -5.70 -1.01 -12.24
N ALA A 132 -6.61 -0.10 -11.86
CA ALA A 132 -7.77 0.24 -12.68
C ALA A 132 -7.43 0.99 -13.98
N LEU A 133 -6.24 1.58 -14.10
CA LEU A 133 -5.78 2.26 -15.32
C LEU A 133 -5.17 1.29 -16.33
N LEU A 134 -4.69 0.13 -15.89
CA LEU A 134 -4.05 -0.84 -16.76
C LEU A 134 -5.11 -1.59 -17.60
N PRO A 135 -4.92 -1.72 -18.92
CA PRO A 135 -5.81 -2.51 -19.75
C PRO A 135 -5.74 -3.97 -19.31
N ARG A 136 -6.84 -4.50 -18.79
CA ARG A 136 -6.96 -5.93 -18.51
C ARG A 136 -7.03 -6.66 -19.86
N GLU A 137 -6.20 -7.68 -20.06
CA GLU A 137 -6.37 -8.61 -21.18
C GLU A 137 -7.74 -9.29 -21.05
N GLU A 138 -8.76 -8.65 -21.62
CA GLU A 138 -10.05 -9.26 -21.85
C GLU A 138 -9.82 -10.40 -22.85
N LYS A 139 -9.69 -11.64 -22.35
CA LYS A 139 -9.96 -12.84 -23.16
C LYS A 139 -11.46 -12.88 -23.48
N VAL A 140 -11.90 -11.95 -24.32
CA VAL A 140 -13.25 -11.88 -24.82
C VAL A 140 -13.34 -12.81 -26.03
N ALA A 141 -13.66 -14.07 -25.75
CA ALA A 141 -14.55 -14.81 -26.62
C ALA A 141 -15.99 -14.47 -26.19
N LEU A 142 -16.46 -13.26 -26.51
CA LEU A 142 -17.90 -12.97 -26.43
C LEU A 142 -18.48 -13.03 -27.83
N PRO A 143 -19.61 -13.76 -28.03
CA PRO A 143 -20.38 -13.63 -29.26
C PRO A 143 -20.86 -12.18 -29.41
N PRO A 144 -21.17 -11.71 -30.64
CA PRO A 144 -21.45 -10.31 -30.90
C PRO A 144 -22.72 -9.86 -30.14
N MET A 145 -22.54 -9.26 -28.97
CA MET A 145 -23.63 -8.57 -28.26
C MET A 145 -23.79 -7.18 -28.85
N ARG A 146 -24.86 -7.02 -29.64
CA ARG A 146 -25.47 -5.71 -29.91
C ARG A 146 -25.89 -5.13 -28.56
N ASN A 147 -25.42 -3.92 -28.22
CA ASN A 147 -25.76 -3.11 -27.04
C ASN A 147 -24.76 -3.12 -25.86
N SER A 148 -23.45 -3.05 -26.11
CA SER A 148 -22.52 -2.52 -25.08
C SER A 148 -22.42 -1.00 -25.21
N VAL A 149 -22.68 -0.32 -24.09
CA VAL A 149 -22.65 1.13 -23.95
C VAL A 149 -21.18 1.58 -24.05
N TYR A 150 -20.82 2.10 -25.22
CA TYR A 150 -19.60 2.82 -25.60
C TYR A 150 -18.25 2.08 -25.60
N PRO A 151 -18.00 1.21 -26.60
CA PRO A 151 -16.64 0.92 -27.00
C PRO A 151 -16.04 2.19 -27.64
N GLY A 152 -14.97 2.73 -27.04
CA GLY A 152 -14.21 3.86 -27.61
C GLY A 152 -14.32 5.19 -26.88
N LEU A 153 -15.02 5.27 -25.74
CA LEU A 153 -15.03 6.50 -24.92
C LEU A 153 -13.60 6.84 -24.42
N PHE A 154 -12.87 5.81 -23.96
CA PHE A 154 -11.50 5.96 -23.48
C PHE A 154 -10.50 6.34 -24.59
N ALA A 155 -10.64 5.76 -25.79
CA ALA A 155 -9.85 6.14 -26.95
C ALA A 155 -10.09 7.61 -27.33
N ARG A 156 -11.34 8.06 -27.34
CA ARG A 156 -11.71 9.46 -27.62
C ARG A 156 -11.22 10.45 -26.56
N CYS A 157 -11.23 10.06 -25.28
CA CYS A 157 -10.64 10.88 -24.22
C CYS A 157 -9.13 11.01 -24.39
N ARG A 158 -8.43 9.91 -24.73
CA ARG A 158 -6.99 9.91 -25.00
C ARG A 158 -6.62 10.79 -26.21
N GLU A 159 -7.41 10.73 -27.27
CA GLU A 159 -7.23 11.57 -28.47
C GLU A 159 -7.41 13.05 -28.14
N ARG A 160 -8.45 13.41 -27.37
CA ARG A 160 -8.72 14.80 -26.99
C ARG A 160 -7.65 15.41 -26.09
N VAL A 161 -7.13 14.64 -25.13
CA VAL A 161 -6.05 15.12 -24.25
C VAL A 161 -4.78 15.36 -25.07
N ARG A 162 -4.42 14.46 -25.99
CA ARG A 162 -3.29 14.65 -26.90
C ARG A 162 -3.44 15.90 -27.77
N GLN A 163 -4.63 16.14 -28.32
CA GLN A 163 -4.91 17.34 -29.12
C GLN A 163 -4.78 18.63 -28.30
N TYR A 164 -5.26 18.62 -27.05
CA TYR A 164 -5.16 19.78 -26.17
C TYR A 164 -3.70 20.12 -25.81
N CYS A 165 -2.89 19.10 -25.53
CA CYS A 165 -1.47 19.27 -25.24
C CYS A 165 -0.61 19.65 -26.46
N ALA A 166 -1.07 19.38 -27.68
CA ALA A 166 -0.37 19.75 -28.92
C ALA A 166 -0.63 21.19 -29.38
N CYS A 167 -1.58 21.89 -28.74
CA CYS A 167 -1.94 23.28 -29.03
C CYS A 167 -1.35 24.29 -28.03
N GLN A 168 -0.41 23.87 -27.17
CA GLN A 168 0.41 24.73 -26.32
C GLN A 168 1.85 24.74 -26.83
#